data_AF-A0A1Y0CFR8-F1
#
_entry.id   AF-A0A1Y0CFR8-F1
#
_cell.length_a   1.000
_cell.length_b   1.000
_cell.length_c   1.000
_cell.angle_alpha   90.00
_cell.angle_beta   90.00
_cell.angle_gamma   90.00
#
_symmetry.space_group_name_H-M   'P 1'
#
loop_
_entity.id
_entity.type
_entity.pdbx_description
1 polymer ?
#
loop_
_entity_poly.entity_id
_entity_poly.type
_entity_poly.pdbx_seq_one_letter_code
_entity_poly.pdbx_strand_id
1 'polypeptide(L)'
;MNETYVGTDQDAADAARLAEGLRTLRELRSFYDQSTADLEAGREAGRARVAELQAEVDADIAKLADIVNEAAVEFNNAASELVETGFASPKVLTGKGLGTLRVKKS
;
A
#
# COMPACT_ATOMS: atom_id res chain seq x y z
N MET A 1 39.59 30.93 -56.36
CA MET A 1 39.62 31.39 -54.95
C MET A 1 38.21 31.37 -54.33
N ASN A 2 37.46 30.27 -54.46
CA ASN A 2 36.08 30.19 -53.91
C ASN A 2 35.82 28.96 -53.03
N GLU A 3 36.75 28.02 -52.94
CA GLU A 3 36.55 26.77 -52.17
C GLU A 3 36.85 26.93 -50.68
N THR A 4 37.77 27.82 -50.31
CA THR A 4 38.18 28.01 -48.90
C THR A 4 37.12 28.72 -48.06
N TYR A 5 36.28 29.56 -48.67
CA TYR A 5 35.27 30.37 -47.96
C TYR A 5 34.01 29.55 -47.61
N VAL A 6 33.64 28.59 -48.47
CA VAL A 6 32.47 27.72 -48.26
C VAL A 6 32.74 26.67 -47.18
N GLY A 7 33.97 26.15 -47.08
CA GLY A 7 34.36 25.19 -46.05
C GLY A 7 34.29 25.77 -44.63
N THR A 8 34.75 27.02 -44.43
CA THR A 8 34.73 27.69 -43.12
C THR A 8 33.33 28.03 -42.62
N ASP A 9 32.40 28.38 -43.51
CA ASP A 9 31.00 28.67 -43.13
C ASP A 9 30.24 27.39 -42.73
N GLN A 10 30.56 26.27 -43.39
CA GLN A 10 29.94 24.98 -43.10
C GLN A 10 30.45 24.39 -41.78
N ASP A 11 31.76 24.51 -41.52
CA ASP A 11 32.37 24.11 -40.24
C ASP A 11 31.80 24.93 -39.06
N ALA A 12 31.58 26.23 -39.24
CA ALA A 12 30.96 27.08 -38.23
C ALA A 12 29.49 26.71 -37.95
N ALA A 13 28.73 26.37 -38.98
CA ALA A 13 27.34 25.92 -38.85
C ALA A 13 27.23 24.57 -38.13
N ASP A 14 28.14 23.63 -38.42
CA ASP A 14 28.17 22.32 -37.77
C ASP A 14 28.64 22.42 -36.32
N ALA A 15 29.60 23.30 -36.00
CA ALA A 15 29.97 23.62 -34.63
C ALA A 15 28.81 24.20 -33.82
N ALA A 16 28.01 25.09 -34.40
CA ALA A 16 26.82 25.65 -33.76
C ALA A 16 25.75 24.57 -33.49
N ARG A 17 25.51 23.66 -34.44
CA ARG A 17 24.60 22.52 -34.25
C ARG A 17 25.08 21.57 -33.16
N LEU A 18 26.38 21.28 -33.10
CA LEU A 18 26.96 20.46 -32.04
C LEU A 18 26.83 21.14 -30.67
N ALA A 19 27.07 22.44 -30.59
CA ALA A 19 26.91 23.20 -29.34
C ALA A 19 25.47 23.16 -28.83
N GLU A 20 24.47 23.35 -29.72
CA GLU A 20 23.06 23.25 -29.34
C GLU A 20 22.67 21.82 -28.95
N GLY A 21 23.13 20.82 -29.71
CA GLY A 21 22.92 19.41 -29.34
C GLY A 21 23.47 19.06 -27.96
N LEU A 22 24.68 19.55 -27.63
CA LEU A 22 25.27 19.38 -26.30
C LEU A 22 24.47 20.13 -25.21
N ARG A 23 23.90 21.29 -25.53
CA ARG A 23 23.02 22.04 -24.62
C ARG A 23 21.75 21.24 -24.31
N THR A 24 21.07 20.75 -25.35
CA THR A 24 19.88 19.91 -25.20
C THR A 24 20.17 18.62 -24.44
N LEU A 25 21.30 17.97 -24.69
CA LEU A 25 21.69 16.76 -23.95
C LEU A 25 21.91 17.03 -22.45
N ARG A 26 22.47 18.20 -22.09
CA ARG A 26 22.62 18.60 -20.69
C ARG A 26 21.26 18.87 -20.03
N GLU A 27 20.34 19.54 -20.74
CA GLU A 27 18.99 19.79 -20.25
C GLU A 27 18.23 18.47 -20.03
N LEU A 28 18.29 17.55 -20.99
CA LEU A 28 17.69 16.21 -20.87
C LEU A 28 18.28 15.41 -19.72
N ARG A 29 19.60 15.47 -19.52
CA ARG A 29 20.26 14.83 -18.37
C ARG A 29 19.76 15.41 -17.06
N SER A 30 19.68 16.74 -16.95
CA SER A 30 19.16 17.39 -15.74
C SER A 30 17.71 16.98 -15.46
N PHE A 31 16.87 16.89 -16.49
CA PHE A 31 15.49 16.44 -16.34
C PHE A 31 15.40 14.98 -15.90
N TYR A 32 16.25 14.11 -16.47
CA TYR A 32 16.35 12.70 -16.09
C TYR A 32 16.76 12.54 -14.62
N ASP A 33 17.79 13.27 -14.19
CA ASP A 33 18.28 13.22 -12.81
C ASP A 33 17.19 13.68 -11.84
N GLN A 34 16.49 14.78 -12.16
CA GLN A 34 15.35 15.26 -11.37
C GLN A 34 14.21 14.23 -11.31
N SER A 35 13.81 13.69 -12.46
CA SER A 35 12.72 12.69 -12.53
C SER A 35 13.06 11.42 -11.75
N THR A 36 14.33 11.03 -11.74
CA THR A 36 14.81 9.87 -10.98
C THR A 36 14.73 10.14 -9.48
N ALA A 37 15.16 11.33 -9.04
CA ALA A 37 15.04 11.74 -7.65
C ALA A 37 13.58 11.79 -7.18
N ASP A 38 12.68 12.36 -8.00
CA ASP A 38 11.25 12.44 -7.70
C ASP A 38 10.61 11.05 -7.63
N LEU A 39 11.01 10.13 -8.51
CA LEU A 39 10.56 8.74 -8.49
C LEU A 39 11.01 8.01 -7.22
N GLU A 40 12.27 8.18 -6.80
CA GLU A 40 12.78 7.57 -5.58
C GLU A 40 12.09 8.11 -4.33
N ALA A 41 11.92 9.43 -4.25
CA ALA A 41 11.16 10.06 -3.17
C ALA A 41 9.71 9.57 -3.13
N GLY A 42 9.05 9.48 -4.30
CA GLY A 42 7.69 8.95 -4.41
C GLY A 42 7.58 7.48 -4.00
N ARG A 43 8.58 6.65 -4.34
CA ARG A 43 8.64 5.24 -3.90
C ARG A 43 8.80 5.12 -2.39
N GLU A 44 9.62 5.95 -1.78
CA GLU A 44 9.82 5.95 -0.32
C GLU A 44 8.55 6.38 0.42
N ALA A 45 7.94 7.50 -0.01
CA ALA A 45 6.66 7.96 0.53
C ALA A 45 5.55 6.91 0.35
N GLY A 46 5.51 6.24 -0.82
CA GLY A 46 4.57 5.15 -1.09
C GLY A 46 4.76 3.96 -0.14
N ARG A 47 6.01 3.54 0.11
CA ARG A 47 6.31 2.46 1.08
C ARG A 47 5.89 2.84 2.50
N ALA A 48 6.18 4.06 2.93
CA ALA A 48 5.75 4.55 4.24
C ALA A 48 4.22 4.51 4.37
N ARG A 49 3.49 4.98 3.35
CA ARG A 49 2.03 4.97 3.35
C ARG A 49 1.44 3.55 3.40
N VAL A 50 2.05 2.60 2.68
CA VAL A 50 1.63 1.20 2.74
C VAL A 50 1.86 0.62 4.13
N ALA A 51 2.98 0.92 4.78
CA ALA A 51 3.26 0.47 6.14
C ALA A 51 2.26 1.03 7.17
N GLU A 52 1.89 2.31 7.04
CA GLU A 52 0.84 2.93 7.87
C GLU A 52 -0.52 2.24 7.69
N LEU A 53 -0.94 2.02 6.43
CA LEU A 53 -2.20 1.35 6.14
C LEU A 53 -2.22 -0.10 6.65
N GLN A 54 -1.09 -0.80 6.56
CA GLN A 54 -0.99 -2.15 7.12
C GLN A 54 -1.15 -2.13 8.64
N ALA A 55 -0.53 -1.17 9.33
CA ALA A 55 -0.67 -1.03 10.78
C ALA A 55 -2.12 -0.70 11.19
N GLU A 56 -2.81 0.14 10.41
CA GLU A 56 -4.23 0.45 10.62
C GLU A 56 -5.12 -0.80 10.46
N VAL A 57 -4.91 -1.56 9.38
CA VAL A 57 -5.64 -2.81 9.12
C VAL A 57 -5.38 -3.83 10.22
N ASP A 58 -4.14 -4.01 10.65
CA ASP A 58 -3.79 -4.95 11.71
C ASP A 58 -4.45 -4.56 13.04
N ALA A 59 -4.50 -3.26 13.35
CA ALA A 59 -5.18 -2.74 14.55
C ALA A 59 -6.70 -2.98 14.49
N ASP A 60 -7.31 -2.79 13.34
CA ASP A 60 -8.75 -3.01 13.18
C ASP A 60 -9.13 -4.50 13.17
N ILE A 61 -8.28 -5.36 12.59
CA ILE A 61 -8.43 -6.82 12.70
C ILE A 61 -8.37 -7.25 14.17
N ALA A 62 -7.43 -6.69 14.95
CA ALA A 62 -7.33 -6.99 16.37
C ALA A 62 -8.59 -6.57 17.14
N LYS A 63 -9.07 -5.34 16.94
CA LYS A 63 -10.33 -4.87 17.56
C LYS A 63 -11.53 -5.74 17.17
N LEU A 64 -11.65 -6.11 15.90
CA LEU A 64 -12.75 -6.94 15.43
C LEU A 64 -12.67 -8.36 16.04
N ALA A 65 -11.47 -8.90 16.17
CA ALA A 65 -11.26 -10.19 16.83
C ALA A 65 -11.70 -10.14 18.31
N ASP A 66 -11.38 -9.05 19.02
CA ASP A 66 -11.80 -8.85 20.41
C ASP A 66 -13.33 -8.76 20.52
N ILE A 67 -13.98 -7.94 19.69
CA ILE A 67 -15.44 -7.81 19.65
C ILE A 67 -16.12 -9.16 19.37
N VAL A 68 -15.63 -9.91 18.39
CA VAL A 68 -16.19 -11.24 18.06
C VAL A 68 -15.99 -12.21 19.23
N ASN A 69 -14.86 -12.13 19.92
CA ASN A 69 -14.57 -12.99 21.07
C ASN A 69 -15.49 -12.66 22.26
N GLU A 70 -15.68 -11.37 22.56
CA GLU A 70 -16.61 -10.90 23.59
C GLU A 70 -18.05 -11.35 23.28
N ALA A 71 -18.52 -11.14 22.05
CA ALA A 71 -19.85 -11.60 21.63
C ALA A 71 -20.01 -13.12 21.74
N ALA A 72 -18.96 -13.89 21.43
CA ALA A 72 -18.97 -15.35 21.60
C ALA A 72 -19.03 -15.77 23.07
N VAL A 73 -18.36 -15.05 23.98
CA VAL A 73 -18.45 -15.27 25.42
C VAL A 73 -19.85 -14.98 25.93
N GLU A 74 -20.41 -13.82 25.58
CA GLU A 74 -21.77 -13.44 25.98
C GLU A 74 -22.81 -14.45 25.48
N PHE A 75 -22.69 -14.87 24.23
CA PHE A 75 -23.55 -15.90 23.65
C PHE A 75 -23.47 -17.22 24.43
N ASN A 76 -22.26 -17.68 24.74
CA ASN A 76 -22.05 -18.93 25.48
C ASN A 76 -22.57 -18.84 26.92
N ASN A 77 -22.43 -17.67 27.57
CA ASN A 77 -22.97 -17.43 28.90
C ASN A 77 -24.50 -17.49 28.89
N ALA A 78 -25.16 -16.81 27.94
CA ALA A 78 -26.61 -16.86 27.80
C ALA A 78 -27.13 -18.26 27.46
N ALA A 79 -26.43 -18.99 26.59
CA ALA A 79 -26.76 -20.38 26.28
C ALA A 79 -26.63 -21.30 27.51
N SER A 80 -25.62 -21.05 28.36
CA SER A 80 -25.42 -21.80 29.60
C SER A 80 -26.52 -21.50 30.62
N GLU A 81 -26.90 -20.22 30.78
CA GLU A 81 -28.00 -19.81 31.66
C GLU A 81 -29.32 -20.49 31.28
N LEU A 82 -29.66 -20.54 29.99
CA LEU A 82 -30.86 -21.23 29.50
C LEU A 82 -30.88 -22.73 29.83
N VAL A 83 -29.70 -23.36 29.88
CA VAL A 83 -29.55 -24.77 30.26
C VAL A 83 -29.67 -24.94 31.78
N GLU A 84 -28.99 -24.10 32.55
CA GLU A 84 -29.00 -24.14 34.03
C GLU A 84 -30.39 -23.89 34.62
N THR A 85 -31.14 -22.97 34.02
CA THR A 85 -32.52 -22.63 34.41
C THR A 85 -33.56 -23.66 33.89
N GLY A 86 -33.13 -24.64 33.08
CA GLY A 86 -33.98 -25.71 32.57
C GLY A 86 -34.91 -25.30 31.40
N PHE A 87 -34.79 -24.08 30.88
CA PHE A 87 -35.58 -23.61 29.73
C PHE A 87 -35.20 -24.31 28.41
N ALA A 88 -33.96 -24.79 28.30
CA ALA A 88 -33.49 -25.57 27.16
C ALA A 88 -32.53 -26.68 27.58
N SER A 89 -32.34 -27.69 26.72
CA SER A 89 -31.24 -28.65 26.86
C SER A 89 -30.14 -28.36 25.83
N PRO A 90 -28.88 -28.74 26.09
CA PRO A 90 -27.78 -28.57 25.13
C PRO A 90 -28.08 -29.15 23.74
N LYS A 91 -28.79 -30.29 23.70
CA LYS A 91 -29.21 -30.95 22.46
C LYS A 91 -30.21 -30.10 21.67
N VAL A 92 -31.15 -29.45 22.34
CA VAL A 92 -32.16 -28.58 21.70
C VAL A 92 -31.50 -27.32 21.15
N LEU A 93 -30.59 -26.70 21.90
CA LEU A 93 -29.85 -25.51 21.43
C LEU A 93 -28.98 -25.83 20.22
N THR A 94 -28.22 -26.93 20.28
CA THR A 94 -27.38 -27.38 19.15
C THR A 94 -28.21 -27.68 17.91
N GLY A 95 -29.37 -28.33 18.07
CA GLY A 95 -30.30 -28.61 16.95
C GLY A 95 -30.85 -27.35 16.28
N LYS A 96 -30.80 -26.19 16.95
CA LYS A 96 -31.19 -24.88 16.40
C LYS A 96 -29.99 -24.06 15.88
N GLY A 97 -28.80 -24.65 15.84
CA GLY A 97 -27.58 -23.94 15.47
C GLY A 97 -27.01 -23.02 16.56
N LEU A 98 -27.56 -23.08 17.78
CA LEU A 98 -27.14 -22.28 18.93
C LEU A 98 -26.16 -23.04 19.82
N GLY A 99 -25.28 -23.83 19.21
CA GLY A 99 -24.23 -24.57 19.90
C GLY A 99 -23.11 -23.64 20.40
N THR A 100 -22.30 -24.13 21.33
CA THR A 100 -21.19 -23.36 21.92
C THR A 100 -20.23 -22.84 20.85
N LEU A 101 -20.00 -21.53 20.85
CA LEU A 101 -19.05 -20.87 19.97
C LEU A 101 -17.64 -21.00 20.53
N ARG A 102 -16.65 -21.11 19.65
CA ARG A 102 -15.24 -21.14 20.06
C ARG A 102 -14.82 -19.73 20.48
N VAL A 103 -14.28 -19.63 21.70
CA VAL A 103 -13.69 -18.41 22.25
C VAL A 103 -12.17 -18.59 22.22
N LYS A 104 -11.46 -17.62 21.67
CA LYS A 104 -10.00 -17.57 21.75
C LYS A 104 -9.65 -17.18 23.20
N LYS A 105 -8.86 -18.01 23.88
CA LYS A 105 -8.30 -17.63 25.18
C LYS A 105 -7.37 -16.44 24.96
N SER A 106 -7.65 -15.33 25.64
CA SER A 106 -6.75 -14.19 25.77
C SER A 106 -5.52 -14.56 26.58
#